data_AF-A0A3R7K578-F1
#
_entry.id   AF-A0A3R7K578-F1
#
_cell.length_a   1.000
_cell.length_b   1.000
_cell.length_c   1.000
_cell.angle_alpha   90.00
_cell.angle_beta   90.00
_cell.angle_gamma   90.00
#
_symmetry.space_group_name_H-M   'P 1'
#
loop_
_entity.id
_entity.type
_entity.pdbx_description
1 polymer ?
#
loop_
_entity_poly.entity_id
_entity_poly.type
_entity_poly.pdbx_seq_one_letter_code
_entity_poly.pdbx_strand_id
1 'polypeptide(L)'
;MSEQDDASIATSLAYISSSHSPMKGEEVRAVEAVQEEQEKNVGGFAENDLRRALDWMQRDVEQRARENRAVRETLARAIHDITGVIADCVDSEAAKLLLHAATVATGTEAGVGNNAGVIELLPDKVDDLVNQWEDALQKLELLESRMQDVLQQVACDHEQFEYEQVKWALEKRQRREKYDEVLDASVKVLKVLIIREKLMKKHERTQQRGREEIQEQQLNLARQVASLQGMTKELMQECAMTCVATSSGSGNSTVCSMECGEFQECQIYAPDGSEYCADVCIEGRCPKGVTCELQEVQCIRAPCPPVAVCNNEATAQGN
;
A
#
# COMPACT_ATOMS: atom_id res chain seq x y z
N MET A 1 -1.79 32.29 13.10
CA MET A 1 -1.81 33.74 12.76
C MET A 1 -2.94 33.93 11.76
N SER A 2 -4.09 34.42 12.26
CA SER A 2 -5.27 35.00 11.58
C SER A 2 -6.19 35.42 12.75
N GLU A 3 -6.10 36.64 13.29
CA GLU A 3 -6.98 37.81 12.95
C GLU A 3 -8.45 37.37 12.84
N GLN A 4 -9.29 37.43 13.88
CA GLN A 4 -9.80 38.57 14.67
C GLN A 4 -10.75 39.45 13.84
N ASP A 5 -12.05 39.38 14.15
CA ASP A 5 -13.03 40.47 13.95
C ASP A 5 -14.29 40.21 14.80
N ASP A 6 -14.39 40.98 15.89
CA ASP A 6 -15.56 41.13 16.75
C ASP A 6 -16.44 42.27 16.21
N ALA A 7 -17.75 42.05 16.06
CA ALA A 7 -18.71 43.13 15.83
C ALA A 7 -19.94 42.99 16.75
N SER A 8 -19.88 43.75 17.83
CA SER A 8 -20.95 44.01 18.80
C SER A 8 -21.91 45.08 18.27
N ILE A 9 -23.21 44.80 18.25
CA ILE A 9 -24.27 45.80 18.02
C ILE A 9 -25.20 45.80 19.23
N ALA A 10 -25.10 46.86 20.04
CA ALA A 10 -26.03 47.20 21.10
C ALA A 10 -27.04 48.22 20.57
N THR A 11 -28.34 47.93 20.68
CA THR A 11 -29.43 48.85 20.33
C THR A 11 -30.17 49.25 21.60
N SER A 12 -30.05 50.53 21.98
CA SER A 12 -30.83 51.17 23.06
C SER A 12 -32.18 51.65 22.55
N LEU A 13 -33.26 51.38 23.30
CA LEU A 13 -34.57 52.01 23.11
C LEU A 13 -34.83 53.00 24.26
N ALA A 14 -35.05 54.26 23.88
CA ALA A 14 -35.40 55.35 24.78
C ALA A 14 -36.92 55.48 24.93
N TYR A 15 -37.31 55.75 26.17
CA TYR A 15 -38.66 55.91 26.70
C TYR A 15 -39.09 57.39 26.57
N ILE A 16 -40.24 57.68 25.97
CA ILE A 16 -40.85 59.03 26.01
C ILE A 16 -42.28 58.91 26.54
N SER A 17 -42.45 59.43 27.75
CA SER A 17 -43.72 59.65 28.44
C SER A 17 -44.12 61.11 28.25
N SER A 18 -45.37 61.38 27.86
CA SER A 18 -45.91 62.74 27.79
C SER A 18 -47.31 62.79 28.38
N SER A 19 -47.45 63.57 29.44
CA SER A 19 -48.69 63.86 30.16
C SER A 19 -48.88 65.37 30.20
N HIS A 20 -50.04 65.87 29.74
CA HIS A 20 -50.46 67.23 30.03
C HIS A 20 -51.98 67.38 30.17
N SER A 21 -52.34 68.38 30.97
CA SER A 21 -53.49 68.47 31.89
C SER A 21 -54.50 69.56 31.48
N PRO A 22 -55.60 69.78 32.25
CA PRO A 22 -56.82 70.49 31.85
C PRO A 22 -56.94 71.95 32.37
N MET A 23 -57.85 72.75 31.79
CA MET A 23 -58.47 73.96 32.40
C MET A 23 -59.93 74.06 31.88
N LYS A 24 -61.01 74.21 32.67
CA LYS A 24 -61.51 75.17 33.70
C LYS A 24 -62.12 76.48 33.16
N GLY A 25 -63.35 76.77 33.62
CA GLY A 25 -64.02 78.08 33.77
C GLY A 25 -64.86 78.51 32.56
N GLU A 26 -66.15 78.84 32.62
CA GLU A 26 -66.98 79.69 33.51
C GLU A 26 -67.60 80.78 32.62
N GLU A 27 -68.92 80.77 32.39
CA GLU A 27 -69.73 82.01 32.38
C GLU A 27 -71.23 81.71 32.40
N VAL A 28 -71.93 82.39 33.32
CA VAL A 28 -73.36 82.36 33.56
C VAL A 28 -73.92 83.72 33.21
N ARG A 29 -74.98 83.82 32.38
CA ARG A 29 -76.16 84.68 32.63
C ARG A 29 -77.23 84.65 31.52
N ALA A 30 -78.46 84.65 32.02
CA ALA A 30 -79.66 85.31 31.47
C ALA A 30 -80.38 84.66 30.28
N VAL A 31 -81.33 83.73 30.57
CA VAL A 31 -82.62 83.66 29.85
C VAL A 31 -83.71 83.01 30.75
N GLU A 32 -84.20 83.71 31.78
CA GLU A 32 -85.46 83.37 32.47
C GLU A 32 -86.61 84.16 31.80
N ALA A 33 -87.04 83.71 30.62
CA ALA A 33 -88.32 84.14 29.99
C ALA A 33 -88.75 83.27 28.79
N VAL A 34 -88.11 82.11 28.54
CA VAL A 34 -88.43 81.17 27.44
C VAL A 34 -88.86 79.79 28.00
N GLN A 35 -89.16 79.70 29.29
CA GLN A 35 -89.13 78.44 30.02
C GLN A 35 -90.40 77.56 29.90
N GLU A 36 -91.53 78.08 29.39
CA GLU A 36 -92.75 77.25 29.23
C GLU A 36 -93.00 76.73 27.80
N GLU A 37 -92.35 77.27 26.75
CA GLU A 37 -92.33 76.63 25.42
C GLU A 37 -91.09 75.74 25.19
N GLN A 38 -90.06 75.86 26.03
CA GLN A 38 -88.83 75.07 25.90
C GLN A 38 -88.97 73.66 26.50
N GLU A 39 -89.84 73.42 27.49
CA GLU A 39 -89.99 72.09 28.09
C GLU A 39 -90.66 71.04 27.17
N LYS A 40 -91.49 71.47 26.20
CA LYS A 40 -92.00 70.56 25.14
C LYS A 40 -90.96 70.25 24.07
N ASN A 41 -89.93 71.07 23.91
CA ASN A 41 -88.85 70.89 22.94
C ASN A 41 -87.60 70.22 23.54
N VAL A 42 -87.39 70.32 24.86
CA VAL A 42 -86.25 69.71 25.56
C VAL A 42 -86.43 68.20 25.73
N GLY A 43 -87.66 67.70 25.88
CA GLY A 43 -87.93 66.25 25.90
C GLY A 43 -87.58 65.55 24.58
N GLY A 44 -87.85 66.20 23.44
CA GLY A 44 -87.50 65.68 22.12
C GLY A 44 -85.99 65.70 21.82
N PHE A 45 -85.23 66.59 22.47
CA PHE A 45 -83.77 66.66 22.28
C PHE A 45 -83.06 65.48 22.96
N ALA A 46 -83.42 65.18 24.21
CA ALA A 46 -82.84 64.05 24.95
C ALA A 46 -83.19 62.68 24.33
N GLU A 47 -84.41 62.51 23.81
CA GLU A 47 -84.82 61.27 23.14
C GLU A 47 -84.09 61.10 21.79
N ASN A 48 -83.87 62.18 21.05
CA ASN A 48 -83.10 62.14 19.80
C ASN A 48 -81.62 61.82 20.03
N ASP A 49 -81.01 62.36 21.08
CA ASP A 49 -79.63 62.03 21.45
C ASP A 49 -79.49 60.57 21.92
N LEU A 50 -80.46 60.04 22.66
CA LEU A 50 -80.48 58.62 23.04
C LEU A 50 -80.62 57.70 21.82
N ARG A 51 -81.50 58.02 20.86
CA ARG A 51 -81.63 57.25 19.61
C ARG A 51 -80.33 57.29 18.80
N ARG A 52 -79.69 58.45 18.69
CA ARG A 52 -78.38 58.58 18.03
C ARG A 52 -77.30 57.76 18.73
N ALA A 53 -77.28 57.73 20.07
CA ALA A 53 -76.34 56.91 20.83
C ALA A 53 -76.55 55.41 20.60
N LEU A 54 -77.80 54.94 20.59
CA LEU A 54 -78.13 53.54 20.28
C LEU A 54 -77.77 53.16 18.84
N ASP A 55 -78.06 54.03 17.86
CA ASP A 55 -77.67 53.81 16.47
C ASP A 55 -76.15 53.77 16.28
N TRP A 56 -75.42 54.58 17.06
CA TRP A 56 -73.96 54.57 17.06
C TRP A 56 -73.41 53.27 17.68
N MET A 57 -73.95 52.83 18.83
CA MET A 57 -73.56 51.56 19.46
C MET A 57 -73.87 50.35 18.57
N GLN A 58 -75.03 50.34 17.92
CA GLN A 58 -75.40 49.29 16.97
C GLN A 58 -74.41 49.25 15.81
N ARG A 59 -74.04 50.41 15.24
CA ARG A 59 -73.01 50.50 14.20
C ARG A 59 -71.64 50.05 14.68
N ASP A 60 -71.25 50.35 15.92
CA ASP A 60 -69.98 49.90 16.51
C ASP A 60 -69.97 48.37 16.67
N VAL A 61 -71.06 47.77 17.16
CA VAL A 61 -71.20 46.30 17.28
C VAL A 61 -71.15 45.63 15.91
N GLU A 62 -71.86 46.16 14.91
CA GLU A 62 -71.84 45.65 13.54
C GLU A 62 -70.47 45.79 12.88
N GLN A 63 -69.75 46.88 13.18
CA GLN A 63 -68.39 47.11 12.70
C GLN A 63 -67.43 46.10 13.31
N ARG A 64 -67.45 45.92 14.64
CA ARG A 64 -66.65 44.89 15.32
C ARG A 64 -66.99 43.47 14.85
N ALA A 65 -68.25 43.19 14.56
CA ALA A 65 -68.67 41.90 14.02
C ALA A 65 -68.15 41.67 12.58
N ARG A 66 -67.98 42.73 11.78
CA ARG A 66 -67.36 42.66 10.45
C ARG A 66 -65.85 42.47 10.55
N GLU A 67 -65.20 43.22 11.43
CA GLU A 67 -63.75 43.10 11.67
C GLU A 67 -63.40 41.71 12.20
N ASN A 68 -64.17 41.18 13.17
CA ASN A 68 -63.98 39.82 13.67
C ASN A 68 -64.16 38.76 12.57
N ARG A 69 -65.14 38.93 11.67
CA ARG A 69 -65.28 38.04 10.51
C ARG A 69 -64.08 38.11 9.57
N ALA A 70 -63.59 39.31 9.26
CA ALA A 70 -62.42 39.49 8.40
C ALA A 70 -61.14 38.88 9.01
N VAL A 71 -60.96 39.01 10.33
CA VAL A 71 -59.85 38.38 11.06
C VAL A 71 -59.96 36.86 11.00
N ARG A 72 -61.14 36.29 11.26
CA ARG A 72 -61.36 34.83 11.19
C ARG A 72 -61.11 34.27 9.80
N GLU A 73 -61.57 34.95 8.74
CA GLU A 73 -61.32 34.52 7.36
C GLU A 73 -59.83 34.59 6.99
N THR A 74 -59.13 35.62 7.47
CA THR A 74 -57.69 35.76 7.23
C THR A 74 -56.90 34.69 7.97
N LEU A 75 -57.27 34.39 9.22
CA LEU A 75 -56.69 33.31 10.00
C LEU A 75 -56.94 31.95 9.35
N ALA A 76 -58.16 31.69 8.86
CA ALA A 76 -58.49 30.44 8.18
C ALA A 76 -57.66 30.23 6.91
N ARG A 77 -57.44 31.29 6.10
CA ARG A 77 -56.53 31.21 4.94
C ARG A 77 -55.09 30.93 5.35
N ALA A 78 -54.58 31.64 6.36
CA ALA A 78 -53.22 31.42 6.84
C ALA A 78 -53.02 29.98 7.36
N ILE A 79 -53.99 29.42 8.08
CA ILE A 79 -53.94 28.02 8.53
C ILE A 79 -53.82 27.07 7.35
N HIS A 80 -54.64 27.25 6.28
CA HIS A 80 -54.56 26.42 5.09
C HIS A 80 -53.25 26.58 4.32
N ASP A 81 -52.75 27.81 4.15
CA ASP A 81 -51.49 28.07 3.44
C ASP A 81 -50.30 27.41 4.15
N ILE A 82 -50.20 27.57 5.47
CA ILE A 82 -49.13 26.95 6.26
C ILE A 82 -49.28 25.42 6.27
N THR A 83 -50.51 24.91 6.41
CA THR A 83 -50.77 23.46 6.38
C THR A 83 -50.39 22.86 5.03
N GLY A 84 -50.63 23.57 3.92
CA GLY A 84 -50.21 23.15 2.58
C GLY A 84 -48.69 23.00 2.46
N VAL A 85 -47.94 24.00 2.90
CA VAL A 85 -46.46 23.95 2.89
C VAL A 85 -45.92 22.80 3.74
N ILE A 86 -46.55 22.50 4.88
CA ILE A 86 -46.14 21.38 5.73
C ILE A 86 -46.53 20.04 5.14
N ALA A 87 -47.72 19.94 4.54
CA ALA A 87 -48.19 18.73 3.88
C ALA A 87 -47.23 18.26 2.77
N ASP A 88 -46.56 19.20 2.09
CA ASP A 88 -45.54 18.89 1.08
C ASP A 88 -44.24 18.31 1.68
N CYS A 89 -43.99 18.55 2.97
CA CYS A 89 -42.77 18.13 3.67
C CYS A 89 -42.94 16.84 4.50
N VAL A 90 -44.17 16.39 4.74
CA VAL A 90 -44.47 15.20 5.55
C VAL A 90 -44.92 14.03 4.66
N ASP A 91 -45.01 12.83 5.24
CA ASP A 91 -45.52 11.68 4.51
C ASP A 91 -46.99 11.87 4.10
N SER A 92 -47.40 11.18 3.03
CA SER A 92 -48.72 11.40 2.44
C SER A 92 -49.91 11.09 3.37
N GLU A 93 -49.70 10.32 4.45
CA GLU A 93 -50.74 9.97 5.41
C GLU A 93 -50.86 11.06 6.48
N ALA A 94 -49.74 11.53 7.04
CA ALA A 94 -49.70 12.70 7.92
C ALA A 94 -50.19 13.98 7.23
N ALA A 95 -49.83 14.18 5.96
CA ALA A 95 -50.31 15.29 5.14
C ALA A 95 -51.85 15.33 5.06
N LYS A 96 -52.48 14.17 4.83
CA LYS A 96 -53.95 14.04 4.77
C LYS A 96 -54.61 14.35 6.11
N LEU A 97 -54.02 13.90 7.22
CA LEU A 97 -54.54 14.17 8.56
C LEU A 97 -54.45 15.66 8.91
N LEU A 98 -53.34 16.32 8.56
CA LEU A 98 -53.16 17.77 8.77
C LEU A 98 -54.15 18.59 7.95
N LEU A 99 -54.29 18.30 6.65
CA LEU A 99 -55.28 18.93 5.77
C LEU A 99 -56.71 18.71 6.31
N HIS A 100 -57.04 17.51 6.77
CA HIS A 100 -58.35 17.23 7.36
C HIS A 100 -58.58 18.04 8.64
N ALA A 101 -57.60 18.07 9.55
CA ALA A 101 -57.70 18.83 10.80
C ALA A 101 -57.84 20.34 10.54
N ALA A 102 -57.08 20.90 9.59
CA ALA A 102 -57.20 22.29 9.16
C ALA A 102 -58.60 22.59 8.58
N THR A 103 -59.13 21.67 7.77
CA THR A 103 -60.49 21.79 7.21
C THR A 103 -61.57 21.78 8.31
N VAL A 104 -61.43 20.90 9.31
CA VAL A 104 -62.33 20.81 10.47
C VAL A 104 -62.22 22.05 11.36
N ALA A 105 -61.00 22.50 11.68
CA ALA A 105 -60.76 23.66 12.52
C ALA A 105 -61.27 24.96 11.90
N THR A 106 -61.16 25.10 10.58
CA THR A 106 -61.67 26.27 9.85
C THR A 106 -63.14 26.13 9.46
N GLY A 107 -63.81 25.02 9.79
CA GLY A 107 -65.21 24.76 9.42
C GLY A 107 -65.47 24.81 7.91
N THR A 108 -64.45 24.56 7.09
CA THR A 108 -64.52 24.58 5.62
C THR A 108 -64.89 23.21 5.03
N GLU A 109 -65.52 22.32 5.80
CA GLU A 109 -66.05 21.07 5.25
C GLU A 109 -66.93 21.39 4.04
N ALA A 110 -66.50 20.94 2.86
CA ALA A 110 -67.21 21.07 1.59
C ALA A 110 -68.45 20.16 1.53
N GLY A 111 -69.24 20.13 2.60
CA GLY A 111 -70.52 19.48 2.67
C GLY A 111 -71.54 20.28 1.86
N VAL A 112 -72.11 19.64 0.84
CA VAL A 112 -73.08 20.16 -0.15
C VAL A 112 -74.46 20.46 0.49
N GLY A 113 -74.50 21.27 1.55
CA GLY A 113 -75.71 21.68 2.26
C GLY A 113 -75.78 23.20 2.37
N ASN A 114 -76.81 23.82 1.79
CA ASN A 114 -77.01 25.27 1.64
C ASN A 114 -77.20 26.08 2.94
N ASN A 115 -76.75 25.59 4.08
CA ASN A 115 -76.82 26.32 5.33
C ASN A 115 -75.41 26.83 5.64
N ALA A 116 -75.19 28.13 5.44
CA ALA A 116 -73.94 28.81 5.80
C ALA A 116 -73.71 28.67 7.31
N GLY A 117 -73.06 27.57 7.69
CA GLY A 117 -72.66 27.28 9.06
C GLY A 117 -71.68 28.35 9.51
N VAL A 118 -72.06 29.07 10.56
CA VAL A 118 -71.15 29.96 11.26
C VAL A 118 -70.01 29.10 11.79
N ILE A 119 -68.80 29.36 11.29
CA ILE A 119 -67.57 28.70 11.76
C ILE A 119 -67.36 29.15 13.21
N GLU A 120 -67.73 28.28 14.15
CA GLU A 120 -67.52 28.47 15.58
C GLU A 120 -66.23 27.75 15.97
N LEU A 121 -65.13 28.50 15.96
CA LEU A 121 -63.86 28.06 16.54
C LEU A 121 -64.09 27.82 18.04
N LEU A 122 -64.10 26.55 18.46
CA LEU A 122 -64.05 26.18 19.88
C LEU A 122 -62.66 26.58 20.42
N PRO A 123 -62.56 27.55 21.33
CA PRO A 123 -61.27 28.04 21.84
C PRO A 123 -60.39 26.92 22.39
N ASP A 124 -61.00 25.98 23.12
CA ASP A 124 -60.29 24.85 23.75
C ASP A 124 -59.58 23.94 22.74
N LYS A 125 -60.08 23.85 21.49
CA LYS A 125 -59.44 23.05 20.43
C LYS A 125 -58.27 23.77 19.76
N VAL A 126 -58.22 25.10 19.87
CA VAL A 126 -57.13 25.90 19.31
C VAL A 126 -55.86 25.68 20.13
N ASP A 127 -55.98 25.63 21.46
CA ASP A 127 -54.85 25.38 22.36
C ASP A 127 -54.25 23.98 22.14
N ASP A 128 -55.09 22.94 21.98
CA ASP A 128 -54.63 21.60 21.63
C ASP A 128 -53.90 21.56 20.28
N LEU A 129 -54.37 22.34 19.29
CA LEU A 129 -53.71 22.47 18.00
C LEU A 129 -52.35 23.12 18.20
N VAL A 130 -52.27 24.27 18.89
CA VAL A 130 -51.03 25.00 19.15
C VAL A 130 -49.99 24.09 19.81
N ASN A 131 -50.37 23.30 20.82
CA ASN A 131 -49.47 22.34 21.47
C ASN A 131 -48.94 21.28 20.47
N GLN A 132 -49.80 20.75 19.59
CA GLN A 132 -49.36 19.81 18.54
C GLN A 132 -48.39 20.44 17.55
N TRP A 133 -48.57 21.73 17.23
CA TRP A 133 -47.66 22.50 16.37
C TRP A 133 -46.32 22.75 17.05
N GLU A 134 -46.30 23.09 18.33
CA GLU A 134 -45.06 23.24 19.11
C GLU A 134 -44.28 21.92 19.18
N ASP A 135 -44.95 20.80 19.45
CA ASP A 135 -44.34 19.47 19.43
C ASP A 135 -43.77 19.10 18.05
N ALA A 136 -44.47 19.46 16.97
CA ALA A 136 -44.00 19.23 15.61
C ALA A 136 -42.78 20.08 15.27
N LEU A 137 -42.76 21.35 15.69
CA LEU A 137 -41.60 22.25 15.53
C LEU A 137 -40.37 21.74 16.29
N GLN A 138 -40.52 21.28 17.53
CA GLN A 138 -39.42 20.68 18.29
C GLN A 138 -38.87 19.42 17.62
N LYS A 139 -39.74 18.58 17.03
CA LYS A 139 -39.31 17.40 16.27
C LYS A 139 -38.55 17.77 15.00
N LEU A 140 -38.97 18.84 14.30
CA LEU A 140 -38.26 19.35 13.13
C LEU A 140 -36.87 19.88 13.51
N GLU A 141 -36.76 20.65 14.59
CA GLU A 141 -35.46 21.15 15.10
C GLU A 141 -34.51 20.01 15.49
N LEU A 142 -35.04 18.96 16.13
CA LEU A 142 -34.27 17.75 16.43
C LEU A 142 -33.81 17.04 15.15
N LEU A 143 -34.67 16.96 14.13
CA LEU A 143 -34.37 16.29 12.87
C LEU A 143 -33.33 17.09 12.06
N GLU A 144 -33.42 18.42 12.09
CA GLU A 144 -32.41 19.32 11.52
C GLU A 144 -31.06 19.13 12.21
N SER A 145 -31.03 19.09 13.53
CA SER A 145 -29.80 18.85 14.31
C SER A 145 -29.16 17.51 13.93
N ARG A 146 -29.96 16.43 13.84
CA ARG A 146 -29.48 15.11 13.41
C ARG A 146 -29.00 15.10 11.95
N MET A 147 -29.65 15.88 11.08
CA MET A 147 -29.22 16.02 9.69
C MET A 147 -27.87 16.73 9.60
N GLN A 148 -27.63 17.76 10.42
CA GLN A 148 -26.33 18.43 10.53
C GLN A 148 -25.23 17.46 11.01
N ASP A 149 -25.52 16.61 12.00
CA ASP A 149 -24.58 15.57 12.45
C ASP A 149 -24.23 14.59 11.33
N VAL A 150 -25.22 14.15 10.55
CA VAL A 150 -25.00 13.25 9.39
C VAL A 150 -24.18 13.95 8.31
N LEU A 151 -24.46 15.22 8.01
CA LEU A 151 -23.66 15.99 7.06
C LEU A 151 -22.21 16.14 7.51
N GLN A 152 -21.99 16.41 8.80
CA GLN A 152 -20.65 16.48 9.38
C GLN A 152 -19.93 15.12 9.30
N GLN A 153 -20.64 14.02 9.58
CA GLN A 153 -20.07 12.67 9.45
C GLN A 153 -19.68 12.35 8.01
N VAL A 154 -20.54 12.67 7.04
CA VAL A 154 -20.25 12.48 5.61
C VAL A 154 -19.05 13.32 5.17
N ALA A 155 -18.91 14.55 5.67
CA ALA A 155 -17.73 15.38 5.42
C ALA A 155 -16.45 14.73 5.97
N CYS A 156 -16.47 14.24 7.21
CA CYS A 156 -15.35 13.52 7.83
C CYS A 156 -15.00 12.23 7.05
N ASP A 157 -16.00 11.44 6.64
CA ASP A 157 -15.79 10.21 5.87
C ASP A 157 -15.22 10.50 4.48
N HIS A 158 -15.63 11.60 3.85
CA HIS A 158 -15.10 12.04 2.56
C HIS A 158 -13.62 12.45 2.67
N GLU A 159 -13.25 13.23 3.70
CA GLU A 159 -11.85 13.60 3.96
C GLU A 159 -10.99 12.35 4.24
N GLN A 160 -11.52 11.39 5.00
CA GLN A 160 -10.82 10.12 5.24
C GLN A 160 -10.62 9.34 3.94
N PHE A 161 -11.64 9.27 3.09
CA PHE A 161 -11.54 8.60 1.80
C PHE A 161 -10.47 9.24 0.89
N GLU A 162 -10.43 10.57 0.81
CA GLU A 162 -9.41 11.31 0.04
C GLU A 162 -7.99 11.03 0.58
N TYR A 163 -7.81 11.00 1.91
CA TYR A 163 -6.55 10.63 2.54
C TYR A 163 -6.11 9.20 2.16
N GLU A 164 -7.03 8.22 2.22
CA GLU A 164 -6.75 6.84 1.86
C GLU A 164 -6.40 6.69 0.37
N GLN A 165 -7.06 7.45 -0.49
CA GLN A 165 -6.78 7.48 -1.92
C GLN A 165 -5.34 7.98 -2.20
N VAL A 166 -4.93 9.09 -1.56
CA VAL A 166 -3.57 9.64 -1.68
C VAL A 166 -2.54 8.67 -1.10
N LYS A 167 -2.82 8.07 0.05
CA LYS A 167 -1.95 7.06 0.68
C LYS A 167 -1.72 5.86 -0.25
N TRP A 168 -2.79 5.32 -0.83
CA TRP A 168 -2.70 4.21 -1.77
C TRP A 168 -1.91 4.57 -3.03
N ALA A 169 -2.11 5.78 -3.56
CA ALA A 169 -1.36 6.26 -4.72
C ALA A 169 0.16 6.36 -4.43
N LEU A 170 0.52 6.81 -3.22
CA LEU A 170 1.92 6.88 -2.76
C LEU A 170 2.53 5.49 -2.59
N GLU A 171 1.84 4.57 -1.91
CA GLU A 171 2.29 3.19 -1.75
C GLU A 171 2.49 2.49 -3.10
N LYS A 172 1.59 2.73 -4.07
CA LYS A 172 1.71 2.23 -5.44
C LYS A 172 2.92 2.81 -6.16
N ARG A 173 3.28 4.08 -5.92
CA ARG A 173 4.51 4.69 -6.46
C ARG A 173 5.76 4.04 -5.85
N GLN A 174 5.81 3.90 -4.53
CA GLN A 174 6.94 3.24 -3.85
C GLN A 174 7.14 1.79 -4.31
N ARG A 175 6.06 1.03 -4.54
CA ARG A 175 6.19 -0.32 -5.10
C ARG A 175 6.82 -0.30 -6.48
N ARG A 176 6.42 0.64 -7.36
CA ARG A 176 7.02 0.78 -8.70
C ARG A 176 8.50 1.14 -8.62
N GLU A 177 8.88 2.07 -7.76
CA GLU A 177 10.29 2.43 -7.53
C GLU A 177 11.11 1.21 -7.08
N LYS A 178 10.60 0.40 -6.15
CA LYS A 178 11.26 -0.87 -5.75
C LYS A 178 11.39 -1.87 -6.91
N TYR A 179 10.38 -1.97 -7.77
CA TYR A 179 10.47 -2.84 -8.96
C TYR A 179 11.52 -2.33 -9.95
N ASP A 180 11.59 -1.01 -10.16
CA ASP A 180 12.58 -0.40 -11.06
C ASP A 180 14.01 -0.58 -10.52
N GLU A 181 14.21 -0.46 -9.20
CA GLU A 181 15.50 -0.77 -8.54
C GLU A 181 15.93 -2.23 -8.75
N VAL A 182 15.00 -3.18 -8.57
CA VAL A 182 15.27 -4.61 -8.80
C VAL A 182 15.57 -4.87 -10.28
N LEU A 183 14.85 -4.22 -11.19
CA LEU A 183 15.07 -4.34 -12.62
C LEU A 183 16.46 -3.80 -13.02
N ASP A 184 16.85 -2.63 -12.53
CA ASP A 184 18.18 -2.05 -12.75
C ASP A 184 19.29 -2.95 -12.18
N ALA A 185 19.12 -3.48 -10.97
CA ALA A 185 20.05 -4.44 -10.39
C ALA A 185 20.17 -5.72 -11.25
N SER A 186 19.05 -6.24 -11.75
CA SER A 186 19.01 -7.41 -12.62
C SER A 186 19.73 -7.16 -13.95
N VAL A 187 19.53 -5.99 -14.56
CA VAL A 187 20.24 -5.58 -15.78
C VAL A 187 21.75 -5.46 -15.52
N LYS A 188 22.15 -4.91 -14.37
CA LYS A 188 23.57 -4.83 -13.97
C LYS A 188 24.19 -6.22 -13.79
N VAL A 189 23.51 -7.15 -13.11
CA VAL A 189 23.97 -8.54 -12.97
C VAL A 189 24.10 -9.22 -14.33
N LEU A 190 23.12 -9.07 -15.21
CA LEU A 190 23.16 -9.64 -16.55
C LEU A 190 24.35 -9.11 -17.36
N LYS A 191 24.63 -7.80 -17.28
CA LYS A 191 25.83 -7.20 -17.91
C LYS A 191 27.13 -7.82 -17.39
N VAL A 192 27.25 -8.03 -16.08
CA VAL A 192 28.43 -8.68 -15.47
C VAL A 192 28.57 -10.13 -15.96
N LEU A 193 27.47 -10.89 -16.03
CA LEU A 193 27.49 -12.26 -16.53
C LEU A 193 27.93 -12.34 -17.99
N ILE A 194 27.44 -11.44 -18.85
CA ILE A 194 27.85 -11.37 -20.26
C ILE A 194 29.35 -11.02 -20.37
N ILE A 195 29.86 -10.10 -19.55
CA ILE A 195 31.29 -9.76 -19.54
C ILE A 195 32.12 -10.96 -19.09
N ARG A 196 31.71 -11.64 -18.01
CA ARG A 196 32.38 -12.84 -17.50
C ARG A 196 32.43 -13.95 -18.56
N GLU A 197 31.32 -14.21 -19.24
CA GLU A 197 31.26 -15.21 -20.32
C GLU A 197 32.24 -14.87 -21.46
N LYS A 198 32.28 -13.61 -21.89
CA LYS A 198 33.24 -13.14 -22.91
C LYS A 198 34.69 -13.32 -22.47
N LEU A 199 35.00 -13.05 -21.20
CA LEU A 199 36.34 -13.23 -20.64
C LEU A 199 36.73 -14.71 -20.57
N MET A 200 35.82 -15.57 -20.11
CA MET A 200 36.03 -17.02 -20.08
C MET A 200 36.30 -17.55 -21.49
N LYS A 201 35.50 -17.15 -22.47
CA LYS A 201 35.68 -17.55 -23.88
C LYS A 201 36.99 -17.04 -24.49
N LYS A 202 37.44 -15.83 -24.11
CA LYS A 202 38.75 -15.29 -24.53
C LYS A 202 39.90 -16.09 -23.91
N HIS A 203 39.79 -16.44 -22.62
CA HIS A 203 40.78 -17.25 -21.92
C HIS A 203 40.89 -18.64 -22.53
N GLU A 204 39.77 -19.31 -22.79
CA GLU A 204 39.70 -20.62 -23.46
C GLU A 204 40.37 -20.60 -24.84
N ARG A 205 40.08 -19.61 -25.68
CA ARG A 205 40.76 -19.44 -26.99
C ARG A 205 42.26 -19.24 -26.86
N THR A 206 42.71 -18.59 -25.78
CA THR A 206 44.14 -18.35 -25.54
C THR A 206 44.83 -19.62 -25.08
N GLN A 207 44.18 -20.38 -24.20
CA GLN A 207 44.64 -21.71 -23.79
C GLN A 207 44.71 -22.66 -24.98
N GLN A 208 43.71 -22.61 -25.87
CA GLN A 208 43.67 -23.44 -27.07
C GLN A 208 44.83 -23.14 -28.02
N ARG A 209 45.12 -21.85 -28.28
CA ARG A 209 46.31 -21.46 -29.06
C ARG A 209 47.61 -21.93 -28.43
N GLY A 210 47.75 -21.79 -27.11
CA GLY A 210 48.94 -22.31 -26.41
C GLY A 210 49.09 -23.84 -26.53
N ARG A 211 47.98 -24.59 -26.48
CA ARG A 211 47.99 -26.05 -26.73
C ARG A 211 48.42 -26.37 -28.16
N GLU A 212 47.89 -25.65 -29.15
CA GLU A 212 48.23 -25.82 -30.57
C GLU A 212 49.72 -25.50 -30.84
N GLU A 213 50.24 -24.42 -30.26
CA GLU A 213 51.67 -24.05 -30.34
C GLU A 213 52.57 -25.13 -29.73
N ILE A 214 52.21 -25.66 -28.54
CA ILE A 214 52.97 -26.76 -27.91
C ILE A 214 52.91 -28.03 -28.79
N GLN A 215 51.74 -28.34 -29.34
CA GLN A 215 51.57 -29.51 -30.21
C GLN A 215 52.42 -29.37 -31.50
N GLU A 216 52.48 -28.18 -32.08
CA GLU A 216 53.32 -27.89 -33.24
C GLU A 216 54.81 -28.02 -32.90
N GLN A 217 55.24 -27.49 -31.75
CA GLN A 217 56.62 -27.66 -31.27
C GLN A 217 56.97 -29.13 -31.06
N GLN A 218 56.08 -29.93 -30.46
CA GLN A 218 56.28 -31.36 -30.30
C GLN A 218 56.40 -32.09 -31.64
N LEU A 219 55.56 -31.73 -32.63
CA LEU A 219 55.63 -32.30 -33.97
C LEU A 219 56.96 -31.94 -34.66
N ASN A 220 57.42 -30.70 -34.51
CA ASN A 220 58.70 -30.26 -35.07
C ASN A 220 59.89 -30.99 -34.42
N LEU A 221 59.88 -31.18 -33.09
CA LEU A 221 60.89 -31.99 -32.40
C LEU A 221 60.85 -33.45 -32.86
N ALA A 222 59.66 -34.05 -33.01
CA ALA A 222 59.52 -35.41 -33.52
C ALA A 222 60.10 -35.57 -34.93
N ARG A 223 59.90 -34.58 -35.81
CA ARG A 223 60.53 -34.55 -37.15
C ARG A 223 62.05 -34.47 -37.07
N GLN A 224 62.60 -33.63 -36.19
CA GLN A 224 64.06 -33.53 -35.99
C GLN A 224 64.65 -34.84 -35.48
N VAL A 225 64.01 -35.48 -34.50
CA VAL A 225 64.42 -36.79 -33.97
C VAL A 225 64.37 -37.86 -35.07
N ALA A 226 63.31 -37.90 -35.88
CA ALA A 226 63.20 -38.85 -36.99
C ALA A 226 64.31 -38.63 -38.03
N SER A 227 64.65 -37.37 -38.35
CA SER A 227 65.76 -37.04 -39.25
C SER A 227 67.11 -37.48 -38.70
N LEU A 228 67.38 -37.22 -37.41
CA LEU A 228 68.60 -37.65 -36.73
C LEU A 228 68.71 -39.18 -36.72
N GLN A 229 67.61 -39.88 -36.41
CA GLN A 229 67.56 -41.35 -36.47
C GLN A 229 67.84 -41.88 -37.88
N GLY A 230 67.36 -41.20 -38.93
CA GLY A 230 67.69 -41.53 -40.31
C GLY A 230 69.20 -41.44 -40.57
N MET A 231 69.82 -40.31 -40.25
CA MET A 231 71.26 -40.11 -40.40
C MET A 231 72.09 -41.11 -39.58
N THR A 232 71.69 -41.42 -38.35
CA THR A 232 72.37 -42.42 -37.51
C THR A 232 72.31 -43.81 -38.15
N LYS A 233 71.17 -44.19 -38.76
CA LYS A 233 71.05 -45.48 -39.46
C LYS A 233 71.97 -45.53 -40.68
N GLU A 234 72.03 -44.47 -41.46
CA GLU A 234 72.96 -44.36 -42.61
C GLU A 234 74.41 -44.47 -42.15
N LEU A 235 74.80 -43.72 -41.11
CA LEU A 235 76.15 -43.78 -40.54
C LEU A 235 76.48 -45.19 -39.99
N MET A 236 75.54 -45.83 -39.27
CA MET A 236 75.74 -47.21 -38.80
C MET A 236 75.89 -48.19 -39.95
N GLN A 237 75.18 -47.99 -41.07
CA GLN A 237 75.32 -48.81 -42.27
C GLN A 237 76.70 -48.62 -42.93
N GLU A 238 77.20 -47.39 -43.02
CA GLU A 238 78.55 -47.10 -43.52
C GLU A 238 79.65 -47.71 -42.62
N CYS A 239 79.50 -47.57 -41.29
CA CYS A 239 80.40 -48.18 -40.32
C CYS A 239 80.36 -49.70 -40.41
N ALA A 240 79.18 -50.33 -40.51
CA ALA A 240 79.06 -51.77 -40.64
C ALA A 240 79.76 -52.30 -41.90
N MET A 241 79.60 -51.62 -43.04
CA MET A 241 80.32 -51.93 -44.28
C MET A 241 81.85 -51.85 -44.10
N THR A 242 82.32 -50.87 -43.34
CA THR A 242 83.76 -50.68 -43.04
C THR A 242 84.29 -51.72 -42.04
N CYS A 243 83.51 -52.08 -41.02
CA CYS A 243 83.85 -53.10 -40.03
C CYS A 243 83.90 -54.51 -40.63
N VAL A 244 82.99 -54.85 -41.56
CA VAL A 244 83.05 -56.12 -42.31
C VAL A 244 84.34 -56.23 -43.14
N ALA A 245 84.91 -55.10 -43.59
CA ALA A 245 86.20 -55.08 -44.26
C ALA A 245 87.41 -55.25 -43.30
N THR A 246 87.21 -55.16 -41.97
CA THR A 246 88.31 -55.11 -40.98
C THR A 246 88.25 -56.16 -39.88
N SER A 247 87.14 -56.89 -39.69
CA SER A 247 87.04 -57.84 -38.56
C SER A 247 87.58 -59.24 -38.90
N SER A 248 88.91 -59.38 -38.83
CA SER A 248 89.56 -60.65 -38.48
C SER A 248 89.82 -60.67 -36.98
N GLY A 249 89.01 -61.44 -36.25
CA GLY A 249 89.31 -62.09 -34.97
C GLY A 249 89.77 -61.24 -33.78
N SER A 250 88.92 -61.10 -32.77
CA SER A 250 89.36 -61.18 -31.37
C SER A 250 88.15 -61.40 -30.45
N GLY A 251 87.86 -62.67 -30.15
CA GLY A 251 86.95 -63.04 -29.08
C GLY A 251 87.66 -62.87 -27.74
N ASN A 252 87.42 -61.76 -27.05
CA ASN A 252 87.85 -61.58 -25.67
C ASN A 252 86.77 -62.11 -24.73
N SER A 253 87.02 -63.30 -24.19
CA SER A 253 86.32 -63.84 -23.03
C SER A 253 86.70 -63.01 -21.80
N THR A 254 85.88 -62.03 -21.44
CA THR A 254 86.02 -61.26 -20.20
C THR A 254 85.65 -62.14 -19.02
N VAL A 255 86.67 -62.68 -18.35
CA VAL A 255 86.56 -63.34 -17.05
C VAL A 255 86.70 -62.24 -16.00
N CYS A 256 85.74 -62.13 -15.08
CA CYS A 256 85.88 -61.17 -13.98
C CYS A 256 87.09 -61.53 -13.09
N SER A 257 87.92 -60.54 -12.80
CA SER A 257 89.14 -60.70 -12.00
C SER A 257 89.00 -60.26 -10.53
N MET A 258 87.90 -59.62 -10.15
CA MET A 258 87.68 -59.08 -8.80
C MET A 258 87.36 -60.15 -7.75
N GLU A 259 88.01 -60.06 -6.59
CA GLU A 259 87.67 -60.85 -5.40
C GLU A 259 86.47 -60.24 -4.67
N CYS A 260 85.37 -60.99 -4.54
CA CYS A 260 84.16 -60.58 -3.84
C CYS A 260 84.04 -61.27 -2.46
N GLY A 261 83.23 -60.70 -1.56
CA GLY A 261 82.99 -61.27 -0.23
C GLY A 261 82.29 -62.63 -0.26
N GLU A 262 82.27 -63.34 0.87
CA GLU A 262 81.77 -64.73 0.99
C GLU A 262 80.33 -64.96 0.49
N PHE A 263 79.52 -63.91 0.37
CA PHE A 263 78.14 -63.97 -0.11
C PHE A 263 77.91 -63.12 -1.37
N GLN A 264 78.97 -62.90 -2.15
CA GLN A 264 78.91 -62.07 -3.34
C GLN A 264 79.56 -62.79 -4.53
N GLU A 265 79.02 -62.55 -5.72
CA GLU A 265 79.54 -63.07 -6.98
C GLU A 265 79.93 -61.91 -7.89
N CYS A 266 81.09 -62.02 -8.54
CA CYS A 266 81.50 -60.98 -9.47
C CYS A 266 80.71 -61.06 -10.79
N GLN A 267 80.15 -59.93 -11.20
CA GLN A 267 79.49 -59.75 -12.47
C GLN A 267 80.08 -58.56 -13.24
N ILE A 268 79.94 -58.58 -14.56
CA ILE A 268 80.38 -57.50 -15.44
C ILE A 268 79.15 -56.73 -15.91
N TYR A 269 79.11 -55.42 -15.66
CA TYR A 269 78.03 -54.56 -16.11
C TYR A 269 78.12 -54.37 -17.62
N ALA A 270 77.20 -54.99 -18.35
CA ALA A 270 77.22 -55.02 -19.83
C ALA A 270 77.35 -53.64 -20.52
N PRO A 271 76.78 -52.53 -19.99
CA PRO A 271 76.88 -51.23 -20.64
C PRO A 271 78.28 -50.58 -20.67
N ASP A 272 79.11 -50.79 -19.64
CA ASP A 272 80.43 -50.15 -19.55
C ASP A 272 81.59 -51.13 -19.33
N GLY A 273 81.28 -52.41 -19.16
CA GLY A 273 82.26 -53.46 -18.91
C GLY A 273 82.88 -53.40 -17.51
N SER A 274 82.34 -52.59 -16.60
CA SER A 274 82.83 -52.51 -15.22
C SER A 274 82.50 -53.78 -14.44
N GLU A 275 83.47 -54.27 -13.68
CA GLU A 275 83.27 -55.40 -12.77
C GLU A 275 82.63 -54.88 -11.46
N TYR A 276 81.64 -55.60 -10.93
CA TYR A 276 81.03 -55.31 -9.63
C TYR A 276 80.66 -56.60 -8.90
N CYS A 277 80.65 -56.54 -7.57
CA CYS A 277 80.20 -57.65 -6.72
C CYS A 277 78.69 -57.56 -6.50
N ALA A 278 77.96 -58.57 -6.99
CA ALA A 278 76.52 -58.71 -6.77
C ALA A 278 76.26 -59.60 -5.55
N ASP A 279 75.29 -59.23 -4.72
CA ASP A 279 74.86 -60.10 -3.63
C ASP A 279 74.19 -61.37 -4.18
N VAL A 280 74.51 -62.52 -3.59
CA VAL A 280 73.84 -63.80 -3.87
C VAL A 280 73.21 -64.40 -2.62
N CYS A 281 72.03 -65.00 -2.78
CA CYS A 281 71.37 -65.75 -1.71
C CYS A 281 71.83 -67.21 -1.76
N ILE A 282 72.77 -67.55 -0.88
CA ILE A 282 73.27 -68.93 -0.68
C ILE A 282 72.98 -69.42 0.74
N GLU A 283 72.98 -70.74 0.94
CA GLU A 283 72.73 -71.35 2.25
C GLU A 283 73.72 -70.83 3.30
N GLY A 284 73.21 -70.38 4.44
CA GLY A 284 74.02 -69.82 5.53
C GLY A 284 74.15 -68.29 5.52
N ARG A 285 73.73 -67.59 4.46
CA ARG A 285 73.69 -66.11 4.46
C ARG A 285 72.72 -65.56 5.51
N CYS A 286 71.58 -66.22 5.68
CA CYS A 286 70.56 -65.85 6.66
C CYS A 286 70.44 -66.92 7.77
N PRO A 287 70.09 -66.54 9.02
CA PRO A 287 69.89 -67.49 10.12
C PRO A 287 68.74 -68.48 9.86
N LYS A 288 68.66 -69.56 10.63
CA LYS A 288 67.58 -70.55 10.47
C LYS A 288 66.22 -69.92 10.75
N GLY A 289 65.26 -70.13 9.84
CA GLY A 289 63.88 -69.61 9.96
C GLY A 289 63.61 -68.30 9.20
N VAL A 290 64.57 -67.81 8.42
CA VAL A 290 64.42 -66.67 7.50
C VAL A 290 64.85 -67.06 6.09
N THR A 291 64.18 -66.50 5.09
CA THR A 291 64.42 -66.75 3.67
C THR A 291 65.13 -65.57 3.05
N CYS A 292 66.19 -65.85 2.30
CA CYS A 292 66.97 -64.83 1.60
C CYS A 292 66.32 -64.52 0.25
N GLU A 293 65.98 -63.25 0.02
CA GLU A 293 65.45 -62.77 -1.26
C GLU A 293 66.32 -61.62 -1.78
N LEU A 294 66.58 -61.60 -3.09
CA LEU A 294 67.27 -60.49 -3.74
C LEU A 294 66.25 -59.40 -4.09
N GLN A 295 66.41 -58.22 -3.49
CA GLN A 295 65.52 -57.08 -3.71
C GLN A 295 66.17 -56.07 -4.65
N GLU A 296 65.46 -55.69 -5.72
CA GLU A 296 65.90 -54.63 -6.62
C GLU A 296 65.89 -53.27 -5.92
N VAL A 297 66.99 -52.54 -6.02
CA VAL A 297 67.14 -51.20 -5.45
C VAL A 297 67.25 -50.17 -6.55
N GLN A 298 66.58 -49.03 -6.40
CA GLN A 298 66.80 -47.87 -7.26
C GLN A 298 67.99 -47.08 -6.74
N CYS A 299 69.10 -47.11 -7.46
CA CYS A 299 70.29 -46.33 -7.14
C CYS A 299 70.46 -45.16 -8.13
N ILE A 300 71.13 -44.10 -7.68
CA ILE A 300 71.31 -42.87 -8.48
C ILE A 300 72.35 -43.09 -9.61
N ARG A 301 73.22 -44.10 -9.49
CA ARG A 301 74.30 -44.42 -10.44
C ARG A 301 74.40 -45.93 -10.66
N ALA A 302 74.22 -46.40 -11.89
CA ALA A 302 74.36 -47.81 -12.24
C ALA A 302 75.84 -48.30 -12.14
N PRO A 303 76.09 -49.61 -11.91
CA PRO A 303 75.12 -50.71 -11.73
C PRO A 303 74.38 -50.64 -10.38
N CYS A 304 73.08 -50.96 -10.39
CA CYS A 304 72.28 -51.15 -9.17
C CYS A 304 72.06 -52.65 -8.94
N PRO A 305 73.07 -53.38 -8.41
CA PRO A 305 72.87 -54.79 -8.12
C PRO A 305 71.76 -54.96 -7.08
N PRO A 306 70.91 -56.00 -7.20
CA PRO A 306 69.95 -56.31 -6.17
C PRO A 306 70.67 -56.65 -4.86
N VAL A 307 70.05 -56.31 -3.74
CA VAL A 307 70.62 -56.51 -2.39
C VAL A 307 69.92 -57.70 -1.74
N ALA A 308 70.67 -58.59 -1.12
CA ALA A 308 70.07 -59.73 -0.41
C ALA A 308 69.47 -59.29 0.93
N VAL A 309 68.19 -59.56 1.12
CA VAL A 309 67.43 -59.25 2.33
C VAL A 309 66.89 -60.54 2.94
N CYS A 310 67.10 -60.74 4.24
CA CYS A 310 66.58 -61.89 4.97
C CYS A 310 65.17 -61.58 5.51
N ASN A 311 64.15 -62.17 4.92
CA ASN A 311 62.75 -62.01 5.31
C ASN A 311 62.30 -63.17 6.21
N ASN A 312 61.56 -62.89 7.28
CA ASN A 312 60.92 -63.94 8.08
C ASN A 312 59.76 -64.53 7.27
N GLU A 313 59.71 -65.85 7.10
CA GLU A 313 58.59 -66.53 6.41
C GLU A 313 57.23 -66.37 7.13
N ALA A 314 57.19 -65.69 8.28
CA ALA A 314 56.01 -65.56 9.14
C ALA A 314 54.93 -64.56 8.64
N THR A 315 55.07 -63.94 7.48
CA THR A 315 54.13 -62.90 7.00
C THR A 315 53.57 -63.10 5.58
N ALA A 316 53.61 -64.32 5.04
CA ALA A 316 53.03 -64.66 3.72
C ALA A 316 51.76 -65.55 3.78
N GLN A 317 51.01 -65.52 4.88
CA GLN A 317 49.61 -66.00 4.96
C GLN A 317 48.76 -64.97 5.71
N GLY A 318 48.19 -64.01 4.98
CA GLY A 318 47.41 -62.94 5.57
C GLY A 318 46.90 -61.91 4.55
N ASN A 319 46.28 -62.38 3.47
CA ASN A 319 45.17 -61.71 2.77
C ASN A 319 44.48 -62.71 1.83
#